data_AF-A0A919X6V0-F1
#
_entry.id   AF-A0A919X6V0-F1
#
_cell.length_a   1.000
_cell.length_b   1.000
_cell.length_c   1.000
_cell.angle_alpha   90.00
_cell.angle_beta   90.00
_cell.angle_gamma   90.00
#
_symmetry.space_group_name_H-M   'P 1'
#
loop_
_entity.id
_entity.type
_entity.pdbx_description
1 polymer ?
#
loop_
_entity_poly.entity_id
_entity_poly.type
_entity_poly.pdbx_seq_one_letter_code
_entity_poly.pdbx_strand_id
1 'polypeptide(L)'
;MPLRDIKNLSSETENILNAVIKRKNKKDKYERLRDMYLIVTLLLLLGLFVYLNMNDLHTMLDPFSTFASILLNPLYLFIFSIIALTFSYFHYYQKKLKKEKDKLNKVRAEAIDYLNDSKDMNLQDKVPIIKKMMKGEYNINLYVKNK
;
A
#
# COMPACT_ATOMS: atom_id res chain seq x y z
N MET A 1 23.53 -0.53 -5.20
CA MET A 1 22.40 0.41 -5.04
C MET A 1 22.56 1.42 -6.15
N PRO A 2 21.60 1.54 -7.07
CA PRO A 2 21.86 2.19 -8.34
C PRO A 2 22.12 3.70 -8.20
N LEU A 3 21.73 4.34 -7.08
CA LEU A 3 22.12 5.73 -6.80
C LEU A 3 23.65 5.95 -6.75
N ARG A 4 24.43 4.89 -6.47
CA ARG A 4 25.91 4.94 -6.48
C ARG A 4 26.51 5.04 -7.89
N ASP A 5 25.72 4.77 -8.93
CA ASP A 5 26.19 4.82 -10.31
C ASP A 5 26.24 6.27 -10.84
N ILE A 6 25.60 7.21 -10.15
CA ILE A 6 25.77 8.65 -10.43
C ILE A 6 27.04 9.14 -9.74
N LYS A 7 28.13 9.17 -10.50
CA LYS A 7 29.46 9.63 -10.04
C LYS A 7 29.36 11.07 -9.46
N ASN A 8 29.96 11.29 -8.29
CA ASN A 8 30.05 12.60 -7.60
C ASN A 8 28.68 13.21 -7.20
N LEU A 9 27.75 12.43 -6.63
CA LEU A 9 26.60 13.01 -5.94
C LEU A 9 27.04 13.56 -4.57
N SER A 10 26.54 14.74 -4.16
CA SER A 10 26.78 15.21 -2.80
C SER A 10 26.09 14.29 -1.80
N SER A 11 26.68 14.12 -0.61
CA SER A 11 26.11 13.33 0.49
C SER A 11 24.71 13.81 0.88
N GLU A 12 24.46 15.12 0.76
CA GLU A 12 23.15 15.73 0.98
C GLU A 12 22.11 15.28 -0.07
N THR A 13 22.46 15.34 -1.36
CA THR A 13 21.57 14.88 -2.45
C THR A 13 21.24 13.40 -2.30
N GLU A 14 22.25 12.58 -1.96
CA GLU A 14 22.06 11.14 -1.73
C GLU A 14 21.10 10.89 -0.56
N ASN A 15 21.25 11.63 0.55
CA ASN A 15 20.38 11.52 1.71
C ASN A 15 18.92 11.88 1.39
N ILE A 16 18.69 12.96 0.63
CA ILE A 16 17.35 13.38 0.22
C ILE A 16 16.70 12.32 -0.67
N LEU A 17 17.41 11.82 -1.69
CA LEU A 17 16.89 10.79 -2.59
C LEU A 17 16.63 9.47 -1.86
N ASN A 18 17.54 9.04 -0.99
CA ASN A 18 17.37 7.85 -0.15
C ASN A 18 16.16 7.98 0.79
N ALA A 19 15.88 9.19 1.31
CA ALA A 19 14.68 9.43 2.10
C ALA A 19 13.40 9.20 1.28
N VAL A 20 13.35 9.69 0.03
CA VAL A 20 12.21 9.45 -0.87
C VAL A 20 12.04 7.96 -1.16
N ILE A 21 13.13 7.25 -1.49
CA ILE A 21 13.11 5.79 -1.78
C ILE A 21 12.64 5.00 -0.57
N LYS A 22 13.20 5.28 0.62
CA LYS A 22 12.81 4.60 1.87
C LYS A 22 11.33 4.78 2.15
N ARG A 23 10.78 5.97 1.90
CA ARG A 23 9.35 6.25 2.05
C ARG A 23 8.50 5.55 1.00
N LYS A 24 8.96 5.48 -0.26
CA LYS A 24 8.28 4.72 -1.32
C LYS A 24 8.19 3.24 -0.97
N ASN A 25 9.29 2.63 -0.57
CA ASN A 25 9.33 1.22 -0.15
C ASN A 25 8.40 0.95 1.04
N LYS A 26 8.33 1.87 2.00
CA LYS A 26 7.42 1.75 3.14
C LYS A 26 5.95 1.87 2.73
N LYS A 27 5.62 2.79 1.83
CA LYS A 27 4.27 2.91 1.23
C LYS A 27 3.89 1.61 0.52
N ASP A 28 4.78 1.09 -0.33
CA ASP A 28 4.54 -0.12 -1.12
C ASP A 28 4.37 -1.36 -0.24
N LYS A 29 5.12 -1.46 0.86
CA LYS A 29 4.92 -2.51 1.87
C LYS A 29 3.51 -2.49 2.44
N TYR A 30 3.00 -1.31 2.82
CA TYR A 30 1.64 -1.20 3.35
C TYR A 30 0.57 -1.40 2.28
N GLU A 31 0.85 -1.04 1.03
CA GLU A 31 -0.02 -1.30 -0.11
C GLU A 31 -0.20 -2.81 -0.32
N ARG A 32 0.92 -3.55 -0.37
CA ARG A 32 0.91 -5.02 -0.46
C ARG A 32 0.19 -5.68 0.71
N LEU A 33 0.44 -5.22 1.94
CA LEU A 33 -0.25 -5.77 3.12
C LEU A 33 -1.76 -5.51 3.05
N ARG A 34 -2.18 -4.28 2.74
CA ARG A 34 -3.60 -3.95 2.53
C ARG A 34 -4.23 -4.89 1.50
N ASP A 35 -3.59 -5.04 0.34
CA ASP A 35 -4.13 -5.87 -0.75
C ASP A 35 -4.20 -7.34 -0.37
N MET A 36 -3.18 -7.85 0.32
CA MET A 36 -3.18 -9.22 0.86
C MET A 36 -4.36 -9.44 1.82
N TYR A 37 -4.58 -8.53 2.78
CA TYR A 37 -5.72 -8.67 3.71
C TYR A 37 -7.08 -8.54 3.00
N LEU A 38 -7.18 -7.70 1.96
CA LEU A 38 -8.39 -7.61 1.15
C LEU A 38 -8.67 -8.93 0.41
N ILE A 39 -7.65 -9.48 -0.26
CA ILE A 39 -7.76 -10.76 -0.98
C ILE A 39 -8.13 -11.89 -0.02
N VAL A 40 -7.47 -11.98 1.14
CA VAL A 40 -7.78 -12.99 2.16
C VAL A 40 -9.23 -12.84 2.65
N THR A 41 -9.70 -11.61 2.89
CA THR A 41 -11.08 -11.35 3.31
C THR A 41 -12.08 -11.81 2.23
N LEU A 42 -11.80 -11.50 0.96
CA LEU A 42 -12.64 -11.92 -0.17
C LEU A 42 -12.68 -13.43 -0.35
N LEU A 43 -11.54 -14.11 -0.19
CA LEU A 43 -11.46 -15.57 -0.25
C LEU A 43 -12.23 -16.24 0.89
N LEU A 44 -12.17 -15.68 2.10
CA LEU A 44 -12.94 -16.18 3.25
C LEU A 44 -14.45 -15.98 3.03
N LEU A 45 -14.87 -14.82 2.50
CA LEU A 45 -16.27 -14.56 2.16
C LEU A 45 -16.76 -15.51 1.06
N LEU A 46 -15.94 -15.75 0.03
CA LEU A 46 -16.26 -16.71 -1.03
C LEU A 46 -16.38 -18.12 -0.47
N GLY A 47 -15.44 -18.55 0.37
CA GLY A 47 -15.47 -19.86 1.04
C GLY A 47 -16.71 -20.03 1.90
N LEU A 48 -17.06 -19.02 2.69
CA LEU A 48 -18.29 -19.00 3.48
C LEU A 48 -19.53 -19.10 2.59
N PHE A 49 -19.58 -18.33 1.49
CA PHE A 49 -20.69 -18.38 0.54
C PHE A 49 -20.87 -19.77 -0.07
N VAL A 50 -19.78 -20.40 -0.53
CA VAL A 50 -19.82 -21.78 -1.08
C VAL A 50 -20.29 -22.77 -0.02
N TYR A 51 -19.77 -22.66 1.20
CA TYR A 51 -20.14 -23.55 2.31
C TYR A 51 -21.63 -23.42 2.70
N LEU A 52 -22.15 -22.19 2.79
CA LEU A 52 -23.56 -21.93 3.04
C LEU A 52 -24.45 -22.48 1.92
N ASN A 53 -24.04 -22.31 0.67
CA ASN A 53 -24.79 -22.85 -0.47
C ASN A 53 -24.90 -24.37 -0.41
N MET A 54 -23.79 -25.07 -0.18
CA MET A 54 -23.75 -26.53 -0.16
C MET A 54 -24.53 -27.15 1.01
N ASN A 55 -24.50 -26.53 2.19
CA ASN A 55 -25.04 -27.15 3.40
C ASN A 55 -26.42 -26.65 3.83
N ASP A 56 -26.66 -25.33 3.79
CA ASP A 56 -27.82 -24.74 4.45
C ASP A 56 -28.83 -24.14 3.45
N LEU A 57 -28.36 -23.54 2.35
CA LEU A 57 -29.25 -22.89 1.38
C LEU A 57 -29.97 -23.89 0.47
N HIS A 58 -29.38 -25.07 0.22
CA HIS A 58 -30.06 -26.11 -0.56
C HIS A 58 -31.21 -26.79 0.18
N THR A 59 -31.16 -26.81 1.52
CA THR A 59 -32.19 -27.42 2.39
C THR A 59 -33.12 -26.39 3.02
N MET A 60 -33.04 -25.13 2.56
CA MET A 60 -33.72 -23.99 3.17
C MET A 60 -35.23 -24.05 2.92
N LEU A 61 -36.00 -24.37 3.95
CA LEU A 61 -37.48 -24.31 3.93
C LEU A 61 -38.01 -22.95 4.41
N ASP A 62 -37.33 -22.34 5.39
CA ASP A 62 -37.66 -21.02 5.93
C ASP A 62 -36.38 -20.17 6.15
N PRO A 63 -36.31 -18.95 5.57
CA PRO A 63 -35.16 -18.07 5.73
C PRO A 63 -34.83 -17.67 7.17
N PHE A 64 -35.85 -17.47 8.02
CA PHE A 64 -35.65 -16.98 9.39
C PHE A 64 -35.04 -18.04 10.31
N SER A 65 -35.56 -19.26 10.28
CA SER A 65 -35.01 -20.38 11.05
C SER A 65 -33.58 -20.75 10.63
N THR A 66 -33.26 -20.67 9.35
CA THR A 66 -31.90 -20.93 8.86
C THR A 66 -30.94 -19.84 9.31
N PHE A 67 -31.35 -18.57 9.26
CA PHE A 67 -30.54 -17.46 9.77
C PHE A 67 -30.29 -17.58 11.28
N ALA A 68 -31.31 -17.93 12.06
CA ALA A 68 -31.17 -18.19 13.50
C ALA A 68 -30.20 -19.37 13.77
N SER A 69 -30.29 -20.43 12.97
CA SER A 69 -29.40 -21.59 13.08
C SER A 69 -27.94 -21.24 12.75
N ILE A 70 -27.72 -20.39 11.75
CA ILE A 70 -26.38 -19.88 11.41
C ILE A 70 -25.81 -19.05 12.56
N LEU A 71 -26.61 -18.15 13.15
CA LEU A 71 -26.18 -17.30 14.25
C LEU A 71 -25.91 -18.07 15.55
N LEU A 72 -26.65 -19.15 15.81
CA LEU A 72 -26.48 -19.97 17.01
C LEU A 72 -25.34 -20.99 16.89
N ASN A 73 -24.83 -21.23 15.67
CA ASN A 73 -23.74 -22.17 15.45
C ASN A 73 -22.38 -21.54 15.80
N PRO A 74 -21.63 -22.11 16.76
CA PRO A 74 -20.31 -21.59 17.15
C PRO A 74 -19.30 -21.52 16.00
N LEU A 75 -19.41 -22.44 15.02
CA LEU A 75 -18.50 -22.51 13.89
C LEU A 75 -18.70 -21.29 12.97
N TYR A 76 -19.94 -20.91 12.68
CA TYR A 76 -20.23 -19.72 11.87
C TYR A 76 -19.80 -18.44 12.58
N LEU A 77 -20.06 -18.33 13.89
CA LEU A 77 -19.59 -17.19 14.69
C LEU A 77 -18.05 -17.07 14.67
N PHE A 78 -17.34 -18.19 14.71
CA PHE A 78 -15.88 -18.21 14.60
C PHE A 78 -15.42 -17.73 13.21
N ILE A 79 -16.04 -18.22 12.12
CA ILE A 79 -15.72 -17.76 10.76
C ILE A 79 -16.00 -16.26 10.60
N PHE A 80 -17.16 -15.77 11.07
CA PHE A 80 -17.49 -14.35 11.04
C PHE A 80 -16.48 -13.52 11.84
N SER A 81 -16.00 -14.02 12.97
CA SER A 81 -14.97 -13.36 13.78
C SER A 81 -13.65 -13.23 13.01
N ILE A 82 -13.22 -14.29 12.31
CA ILE A 82 -12.01 -14.24 11.47
C ILE A 82 -12.18 -13.24 10.32
N ILE A 83 -13.34 -13.23 9.65
CA ILE A 83 -13.63 -12.28 8.57
C ILE A 83 -13.61 -10.84 9.09
N ALA A 84 -14.26 -10.58 10.24
CA ALA A 84 -14.28 -9.28 10.86
C ALA A 84 -12.86 -8.81 11.25
N LEU A 85 -12.03 -9.71 11.80
CA LEU A 85 -10.63 -9.41 12.13
C LEU A 85 -9.81 -9.06 10.89
N THR A 86 -9.85 -9.90 9.84
CA THR A 86 -9.11 -9.68 8.59
C THR A 86 -9.54 -8.38 7.90
N PHE A 87 -10.84 -8.08 7.90
CA PHE A 87 -11.37 -6.81 7.39
C PHE A 87 -10.93 -5.59 8.23
N SER A 88 -10.87 -5.73 9.56
CA SER A 88 -10.34 -4.70 10.44
C SER A 88 -8.86 -4.41 10.16
N TYR A 89 -8.04 -5.45 9.94
CA TYR A 89 -6.65 -5.30 9.53
C TYR A 89 -6.51 -4.61 8.17
N PHE A 90 -7.36 -4.95 7.19
CA PHE A 90 -7.41 -4.21 5.92
C PHE A 90 -7.60 -2.71 6.15
N HIS A 91 -8.59 -2.32 6.95
CA HIS A 91 -8.86 -0.91 7.23
C HIS A 91 -7.74 -0.23 8.02
N TYR A 92 -7.09 -0.95 8.94
CA TYR A 92 -5.89 -0.48 9.65
C TYR A 92 -4.76 -0.15 8.67
N TYR A 93 -4.46 -1.06 7.74
CA TYR A 93 -3.42 -0.86 6.73
C TYR A 93 -3.80 0.20 5.70
N GLN A 94 -5.08 0.35 5.37
CA GLN A 94 -5.58 1.43 4.52
C GLN A 94 -5.29 2.81 5.15
N LYS A 95 -5.55 2.97 6.45
CA LYS A 95 -5.21 4.21 7.19
C LYS A 95 -3.72 4.47 7.22
N LYS A 96 -2.89 3.44 7.47
CA LYS A 96 -1.42 3.56 7.45
C LYS A 96 -0.89 3.92 6.06
N LEU A 97 -1.46 3.33 5.02
CA LEU A 97 -1.11 3.60 3.63
C LEU A 97 -1.38 5.07 3.28
N LYS A 98 -2.55 5.60 3.66
CA LYS A 98 -2.87 7.04 3.47
C LYS A 98 -1.82 7.92 4.13
N LYS A 99 -1.50 7.66 5.40
CA LYS A 99 -0.48 8.42 6.15
C LYS A 99 0.91 8.35 5.49
N GLU A 100 1.34 7.20 4.98
CA GLU A 100 2.65 7.09 4.33
C GLU A 100 2.64 7.67 2.90
N LYS A 101 1.49 7.67 2.20
CA LYS A 101 1.32 8.39 0.92
C LYS A 101 1.50 9.89 1.12
N ASP A 102 0.91 10.47 2.16
CA ASP A 102 1.03 11.90 2.46
C ASP A 102 2.49 12.26 2.81
N LYS A 103 3.16 11.43 3.63
CA LYS A 103 4.59 11.61 3.94
C LYS A 103 5.48 11.47 2.71
N LEU A 104 5.19 10.51 1.82
CA LEU A 104 5.93 10.35 0.58
C LEU A 104 5.77 11.58 -0.31
N ASN A 105 4.55 12.10 -0.46
CA ASN A 105 4.29 13.31 -1.24
C ASN A 105 5.06 14.51 -0.69
N LYS A 106 5.12 14.66 0.65
CA LYS A 106 5.89 15.73 1.29
C LYS A 106 7.39 15.63 0.99
N VAL A 107 8.00 14.47 1.24
CA VAL A 107 9.45 14.29 1.00
C VAL A 107 9.77 14.36 -0.50
N ARG A 108 8.85 13.93 -1.37
CA ARG A 108 8.98 14.07 -2.82
C ARG A 108 8.95 15.54 -3.25
N ALA A 109 8.07 16.34 -2.67
CA ALA A 109 8.01 17.78 -2.90
C ALA A 109 9.31 18.46 -2.46
N GLU A 110 9.81 18.17 -1.25
CA GLU A 110 11.09 18.67 -0.74
C GLU A 110 12.26 18.31 -1.68
N ALA A 111 12.29 17.08 -2.19
CA ALA A 111 13.31 16.66 -3.15
C ALA A 111 13.19 17.38 -4.52
N ILE A 112 11.97 17.66 -4.99
CA ILE A 112 11.77 18.41 -6.24
C ILE A 112 12.23 19.86 -6.06
N ASP A 113 11.86 20.49 -4.95
CA ASP A 113 12.24 21.87 -4.62
C ASP A 113 13.78 21.96 -4.52
N TYR A 114 14.43 21.04 -3.79
CA TYR A 114 15.90 20.98 -3.69
C TYR A 114 16.59 20.84 -5.06
N LEU A 115 16.10 19.94 -5.92
CA LEU A 115 16.69 19.71 -7.24
C LEU A 115 16.47 20.89 -8.20
N ASN A 116 15.39 21.64 -8.05
CA ASN A 116 15.09 22.79 -8.91
C ASN A 116 15.79 24.08 -8.42
N ASP A 117 15.90 24.27 -7.11
CA ASP A 117 16.43 25.49 -6.48
C ASP A 117 17.95 25.44 -6.25
N SER A 118 18.59 24.29 -6.44
CA SER A 118 20.03 24.17 -6.25
C SER A 118 20.80 25.05 -7.25
N LYS A 119 21.67 25.91 -6.71
CA LYS A 119 22.61 26.76 -7.46
C LYS A 119 23.92 26.04 -7.80
N ASP A 120 24.07 24.78 -7.38
CA ASP A 120 25.24 23.98 -7.73
C ASP A 120 25.14 23.51 -9.19
N MET A 121 26.00 24.07 -10.06
CA MET A 121 26.08 23.70 -11.47
C MET A 121 26.33 22.20 -11.67
N ASN A 122 27.13 21.57 -10.79
CA ASN A 122 27.40 20.13 -10.88
C ASN A 122 26.16 19.28 -10.58
N LEU A 123 25.23 19.79 -9.78
CA LEU A 123 23.97 19.11 -9.49
C LEU A 123 22.97 19.33 -10.62
N GLN A 124 22.84 20.56 -11.13
CA GLN A 124 21.94 20.93 -12.23
C GLN A 124 22.12 20.03 -13.45
N ASP A 125 23.37 19.77 -13.87
CA ASP A 125 23.68 18.88 -15.00
C ASP A 125 23.22 17.42 -14.76
N LYS A 126 23.13 17.01 -13.49
CA LYS A 126 22.73 15.66 -13.08
C LYS A 126 21.24 15.54 -12.80
N VAL A 127 20.51 16.65 -12.60
CA VAL A 127 19.06 16.66 -12.31
C VAL A 127 18.27 15.85 -13.35
N PRO A 128 18.48 15.98 -14.67
CA PRO A 128 17.75 15.20 -15.67
C PRO A 128 17.99 13.69 -15.53
N ILE A 129 19.24 13.29 -15.24
CA ILE A 129 19.65 11.90 -15.04
C ILE A 129 18.99 11.34 -13.77
N ILE A 130 19.05 12.09 -12.67
CA ILE A 130 18.41 11.74 -11.39
C ILE A 130 16.90 11.56 -11.58
N LYS A 131 16.22 12.51 -12.24
CA LYS A 131 14.77 12.44 -12.49
C LYS A 131 14.41 11.23 -13.36
N LYS A 132 15.21 10.93 -14.40
CA LYS A 132 15.01 9.77 -15.27
C LYS A 132 15.18 8.46 -14.51
N MET A 133 16.24 8.38 -13.71
CA MET A 133 16.57 7.21 -12.90
C MET A 133 15.50 6.93 -11.83
N MET A 134 15.10 7.96 -11.09
CA MET A 134 14.05 7.84 -10.06
C MET A 134 12.72 7.39 -10.64
N LYS A 135 12.39 7.84 -11.85
CA LYS A 135 11.19 7.39 -12.57
C LYS A 135 11.33 5.97 -13.10
N GLY A 136 12.47 5.61 -13.69
CA GLY A 136 12.68 4.30 -14.31
C GLY A 136 12.82 3.17 -13.31
N GLU A 137 13.68 3.31 -12.32
CA GLU A 137 14.05 2.21 -11.42
C GLU A 137 13.21 2.15 -10.16
N TYR A 138 12.80 3.32 -9.64
CA TYR A 138 12.05 3.40 -8.38
C TYR A 138 10.58 3.75 -8.57
N ASN A 139 10.14 4.01 -9.81
CA ASN A 139 8.80 4.47 -10.14
C ASN A 139 8.36 5.69 -9.29
N ILE A 140 9.27 6.65 -9.11
CA ILE A 140 9.06 7.90 -8.40
C ILE A 140 9.17 9.05 -9.39
N ASN A 141 8.07 9.78 -9.58
CA ASN A 141 8.06 10.93 -10.47
C ASN A 141 8.54 12.19 -9.72
N LEU A 142 9.71 12.70 -10.11
CA LEU A 142 10.30 13.96 -9.62
C LEU A 142 10.19 15.12 -10.63
N TYR A 143 9.42 14.97 -11.71
CA TYR A 143 9.24 16.02 -12.71
C TYR A 143 8.17 17.04 -12.31
N VAL A 144 7.14 16.60 -11.59
CA VAL A 144 5.97 17.42 -11.25
C VAL A 144 5.62 17.28 -9.78
N LYS A 145 5.40 18.41 -9.12
CA LYS A 145 4.84 18.48 -7.77
C LYS A 145 3.35 18.16 -7.87
N ASN A 146 2.88 17.15 -7.14
CA ASN A 146 1.43 16.93 -7.05
C ASN A 146 0.83 18.13 -6.29
N LYS A 147 -0.14 18.82 -6.90
CA LYS A 147 -1.01 19.77 -6.20
C LYS A 147 -1.99 19.03 -5.31
#